data_AF-A0A359CL44-F1
#
_entry.id   AF-A0A359CL44-F1
#
_cell.length_a   1.000
_cell.length_b   1.000
_cell.length_c   1.000
_cell.angle_alpha   90.00
_cell.angle_beta   90.00
_cell.angle_gamma   90.00
#
_symmetry.space_group_name_H-M   'P 1'
#
loop_
_entity.id
_entity.type
_entity.pdbx_description
1 polymer ?
#
loop_
_entity_poly.entity_id
_entity_poly.type
_entity_poly.pdbx_seq_one_letter_code
_entity_poly.pdbx_strand_id
1 'polypeptide(L)'
;MEVRNAKLLVNRRKTGSGGTTFRATLPTSWIRGMGLGEETRMLELEFNGKEIIIKNNEEENNMLKLKELREEYLEKIVNLEKMDADIVSLLDAQEGIYEYCNNHSMDVKDLLKKTVNSWCYTPYGEDNKDNGYNFIFDIVEDNGEDIIVKVKDIELI
;
A
#
# COMPACT_ATOMS: atom_id res chain seq x y z
N MET A 1 2.10 -22.50 43.58
CA MET A 1 2.96 -21.29 43.60
C MET A 1 4.31 -21.68 43.06
N GLU A 2 4.71 -21.16 41.90
CA GLU A 2 6.02 -21.43 41.30
C GLU A 2 6.94 -20.24 41.57
N VAL A 3 8.17 -20.48 42.04
CA VAL A 3 9.16 -19.44 42.30
C VAL A 3 10.38 -19.73 41.44
N ARG A 4 10.86 -18.71 40.70
CA ARG A 4 12.10 -18.81 39.92
C ARG A 4 13.03 -17.66 40.27
N ASN A 5 14.30 -18.00 40.45
CA ASN A 5 15.35 -17.01 40.63
C ASN A 5 15.79 -16.51 39.25
N ALA A 6 15.82 -15.20 39.06
CA ALA A 6 16.28 -14.56 37.83
C ALA A 6 17.45 -13.62 38.13
N LYS A 7 18.36 -13.47 37.16
CA LYS A 7 19.44 -12.50 37.23
C LYS A 7 18.99 -11.19 36.59
N LEU A 8 19.16 -10.09 37.32
CA LEU A 8 18.94 -8.76 36.76
C LEU A 8 20.07 -8.42 35.80
N LEU A 9 19.72 -8.16 34.54
CA LEU A 9 20.65 -7.65 33.54
C LEU A 9 20.73 -6.13 33.70
N VAL A 10 21.95 -5.63 33.87
CA VAL A 10 22.22 -4.21 34.01
C VAL A 10 22.99 -3.74 32.79
N ASN A 11 22.30 -3.05 31.88
CA ASN A 11 22.91 -2.45 30.72
C ASN A 11 23.37 -1.04 31.08
N ARG A 12 24.63 -0.95 31.51
CA ARG A 12 25.32 0.32 31.76
C ARG A 12 25.94 0.82 30.45
N ARG A 13 25.65 2.05 30.07
CA ARG A 13 26.43 2.72 29.02
C ARG A 13 27.77 3.15 29.59
N LYS A 14 28.84 3.03 28.78
CA LYS A 14 30.19 3.47 29.14
C LYS A 14 30.49 4.91 28.68
N THR A 15 29.71 5.48 27.74
CA THR A 15 29.84 6.86 27.24
C THR A 15 28.55 7.31 26.51
N GLY A 16 28.14 8.58 26.66
CA GLY A 16 26.97 9.21 25.99
C GLY A 16 25.70 9.36 26.84
N SER A 17 24.85 10.35 26.54
CA SER A 17 23.69 10.84 27.32
C SER A 17 22.45 9.91 27.40
N GLY A 18 22.65 8.59 27.50
CA GLY A 18 21.57 7.62 27.67
C GLY A 18 21.64 6.96 29.05
N GLY A 19 20.48 6.82 29.72
CA GLY A 19 20.37 6.25 31.06
C GLY A 19 20.77 4.76 31.18
N THR A 20 21.03 4.32 32.42
CA THR A 20 21.23 2.89 32.74
C THR A 20 19.89 2.17 32.68
N THR A 21 19.85 1.01 32.02
CA THR A 21 18.61 0.20 31.93
C THR A 21 18.76 -1.13 32.68
N PHE A 22 17.70 -1.53 33.36
CA PHE A 22 17.60 -2.78 34.11
C PHE A 22 16.56 -3.68 33.44
N ARG A 23 16.88 -4.97 33.26
CA ARG A 23 16.00 -5.95 32.62
C ARG A 23 15.99 -7.24 33.41
N ALA A 24 14.80 -7.79 33.64
CA ALA A 24 14.61 -9.13 34.18
C ALA A 24 13.87 -9.99 33.15
N THR A 25 14.29 -11.24 32.99
CA THR A 25 13.64 -12.18 32.07
C THR A 25 12.60 -12.99 32.82
N LEU A 26 11.37 -12.98 32.29
CA LEU A 26 10.27 -13.77 32.82
C LEU A 26 10.19 -15.12 32.08
N PRO A 27 9.81 -16.22 32.77
CA PRO A 27 9.58 -17.50 32.12
C PRO A 27 8.46 -17.41 31.07
N THR A 28 8.66 -18.07 29.94
CA THR A 28 7.68 -18.10 28.84
C THR A 28 6.31 -18.62 29.29
N SER A 29 6.27 -19.60 30.19
CA SER A 29 5.02 -20.14 30.75
C SER A 29 4.19 -19.06 31.46
N TRP A 30 4.82 -18.13 32.18
CA TRP A 30 4.12 -17.05 32.87
C TRP A 30 3.60 -16.01 31.87
N ILE A 31 4.42 -15.63 30.89
CA ILE A 31 4.02 -14.72 29.80
C ILE A 31 2.78 -15.26 29.07
N ARG A 32 2.82 -16.53 28.64
CA ARG A 32 1.70 -17.19 27.98
C ARG A 32 0.49 -17.35 28.90
N GLY A 33 0.71 -17.68 30.17
CA GLY A 33 -0.36 -17.76 31.18
C GLY A 33 -1.07 -16.44 31.44
N MET A 34 -0.38 -15.30 31.26
CA MET A 34 -0.97 -13.95 31.32
C MET A 34 -1.65 -13.53 30.01
N GLY A 35 -1.69 -14.38 28.98
CA GLY A 35 -2.27 -14.05 27.67
C GLY A 35 -1.42 -13.09 26.83
N LEU A 36 -0.14 -12.94 27.18
CA LEU A 36 0.78 -12.05 26.49
C LEU A 36 1.50 -12.78 25.35
N GLY A 37 1.84 -12.03 24.31
CA GLY A 37 2.43 -12.52 23.08
C GLY A 37 2.92 -11.38 22.20
N GLU A 38 3.25 -11.69 20.95
CA GLU A 38 3.73 -10.72 19.97
C GLU A 38 2.69 -9.61 19.70
N GLU A 39 1.43 -10.03 19.59
CA GLU A 39 0.25 -9.17 19.36
C GLU A 39 -0.37 -8.60 20.64
N THR A 40 0.02 -9.12 21.80
CA THR A 40 -0.48 -8.70 23.13
C THR A 40 0.70 -8.41 24.03
N ARG A 41 1.47 -7.37 23.68
CA ARG A 41 2.75 -7.03 24.32
C ARG A 41 2.66 -5.89 25.32
N MET A 42 1.52 -5.21 25.40
CA MET A 42 1.31 -4.10 26.32
C MET A 42 1.08 -4.63 27.73
N LEU A 43 1.85 -4.07 28.65
CA LEU A 43 1.95 -4.47 30.04
C LEU A 43 1.61 -3.30 30.95
N GLU A 44 0.93 -3.60 32.04
CA GLU A 44 0.77 -2.67 33.16
C GLU A 44 1.66 -3.15 34.32
N LEU A 45 2.40 -2.21 34.91
CA LEU A 45 3.32 -2.46 36.01
C LEU A 45 2.92 -1.61 37.21
N GLU A 46 2.61 -2.25 38.33
CA GLU A 46 2.32 -1.59 39.59
C GLU A 46 3.42 -1.89 40.60
N PHE A 47 3.89 -0.87 41.32
CA PHE A 47 4.87 -1.03 42.38
C PHE A 47 4.34 -0.47 43.69
N ASN A 48 4.26 -1.30 44.72
CA ASN A 48 3.73 -0.93 46.03
C ASN A 48 4.83 -0.69 47.09
N GLY A 49 6.09 -0.51 46.66
CA GLY A 49 7.25 -0.35 47.56
C GLY A 49 7.94 -1.66 47.94
N LYS A 50 7.30 -2.81 47.76
CA LYS A 50 7.85 -4.13 48.10
C LYS A 50 7.79 -5.12 46.94
N GLU A 51 6.70 -5.09 46.20
CA GLU A 51 6.34 -6.05 45.16
C GLU A 51 5.99 -5.31 43.88
N ILE A 52 6.31 -5.95 42.75
CA ILE A 52 5.90 -5.49 41.43
C ILE A 52 4.82 -6.44 40.95
N ILE A 53 3.66 -5.90 40.58
CA ILE A 53 2.58 -6.65 39.94
C ILE A 53 2.66 -6.35 38.44
N ILE A 54 2.65 -7.41 37.65
CA ILE A 54 2.70 -7.36 36.18
C ILE A 54 1.36 -7.85 35.67
N LYS A 55 0.65 -7.02 34.91
CA LYS A 55 -0.65 -7.36 34.33
C LYS A 55 -0.61 -7.19 32.82
N ASN A 56 -1.47 -7.95 32.15
CA ASN A 56 -1.76 -7.73 30.74
C ASN A 56 -2.63 -6.49 30.60
N ASN A 57 -2.20 -5.52 29.80
CA ASN A 57 -3.00 -4.34 29.50
C ASN A 57 -3.82 -4.59 28.24
N GLU A 58 -4.99 -5.22 28.42
CA GLU A 58 -5.89 -5.57 27.32
C GLU A 58 -6.41 -4.33 26.59
N GLU A 59 -6.67 -3.24 27.30
CA GLU A 59 -7.18 -1.99 26.71
C GLU A 59 -6.16 -1.38 25.74
N GLU A 60 -4.91 -1.23 26.16
CA GLU A 60 -3.84 -0.69 25.31
C GLU A 60 -3.53 -1.64 24.14
N ASN A 61 -3.57 -2.96 24.37
CA ASN A 61 -3.42 -3.95 23.30
C ASN A 61 -4.55 -3.84 22.26
N ASN A 62 -5.79 -3.62 22.70
CA ASN A 62 -6.92 -3.42 21.80
C ASN A 62 -6.82 -2.09 21.05
N MET A 63 -6.40 -1.02 21.72
CA MET A 63 -6.14 0.27 21.07
C MET A 63 -5.05 0.18 20.01
N LEU A 64 -3.99 -0.60 20.25
CA LEU A 64 -2.95 -0.83 19.26
C LEU A 64 -3.52 -1.51 18.00
N LYS A 65 -4.29 -2.59 18.18
CA LYS A 65 -4.97 -3.28 17.06
C LYS A 65 -5.91 -2.35 16.28
N LEU A 66 -6.64 -1.48 16.98
CA LEU A 66 -7.52 -0.50 16.34
C LEU A 66 -6.74 0.53 15.52
N LYS A 67 -5.54 0.94 15.97
CA LYS A 67 -4.67 1.86 15.21
C LYS A 67 -4.13 1.19 13.95
N GLU A 68 -3.63 -0.03 14.05
CA GLU A 68 -3.14 -0.81 12.90
C GLU A 68 -4.26 -1.02 11.87
N LEU A 69 -5.45 -1.41 12.33
CA LEU A 69 -6.61 -1.56 11.45
C LEU A 69 -7.00 -0.24 10.77
N ARG A 70 -6.98 0.87 11.52
CA ARG A 70 -7.26 2.21 10.98
C ARG A 70 -6.26 2.60 9.89
N GLU A 71 -4.98 2.33 10.07
CA GLU A 71 -3.95 2.61 9.07
C GLU A 71 -4.20 1.80 7.79
N GLU A 72 -4.52 0.50 7.90
CA GLU A 72 -4.87 -0.34 6.76
C GLU A 72 -6.07 0.21 5.96
N TYR A 73 -7.14 0.66 6.66
CA TYR A 73 -8.30 1.25 5.98
C TYR A 73 -7.98 2.58 5.30
N LEU A 74 -7.11 3.40 5.89
CA LEU A 74 -6.68 4.67 5.28
C LEU A 74 -5.91 4.43 3.97
N GLU A 75 -5.03 3.43 3.93
CA GLU A 75 -4.33 3.06 2.70
C GLU A 75 -5.29 2.60 1.60
N LYS A 76 -6.33 1.83 1.95
CA LYS A 76 -7.37 1.41 0.99
C LYS A 76 -8.14 2.60 0.42
N ILE A 77 -8.51 3.57 1.26
CA ILE A 77 -9.23 4.77 0.82
C ILE A 77 -8.38 5.58 -0.16
N VAL A 78 -7.11 5.82 0.15
CA VAL A 78 -6.20 6.55 -0.76
C VAL A 78 -6.07 5.86 -2.11
N ASN A 79 -6.03 4.52 -2.12
CA ASN A 79 -5.97 3.77 -3.38
C ASN A 79 -7.27 3.88 -4.18
N LEU A 80 -8.43 3.89 -3.53
CA LEU A 80 -9.72 4.09 -4.20
C LEU A 80 -9.83 5.50 -4.81
N GLU A 81 -9.38 6.54 -4.09
CA GLU A 81 -9.38 7.91 -4.60
C GLU A 81 -8.49 8.08 -5.84
N LYS A 82 -7.37 7.36 -5.90
CA LYS A 82 -6.51 7.33 -7.09
C LYS A 82 -7.22 6.66 -8.27
N MET A 83 -7.91 5.54 -8.04
CA MET A 83 -8.68 4.87 -9.08
C MET A 83 -9.81 5.77 -9.62
N ASP A 84 -10.50 6.51 -8.74
CA ASP A 84 -11.53 7.47 -9.16
C ASP A 84 -10.94 8.59 -10.02
N ALA A 85 -9.77 9.12 -9.65
CA ALA A 85 -9.07 10.14 -10.45
C ALA A 85 -8.65 9.62 -11.83
N ASP A 86 -8.14 8.39 -11.89
CA ASP A 86 -7.78 7.75 -13.16
C ASP A 86 -9.02 7.55 -14.05
N ILE A 87 -10.16 7.12 -13.48
CA ILE A 87 -11.42 6.98 -14.22
C ILE A 87 -11.90 8.33 -14.78
N VAL A 88 -11.87 9.40 -13.99
CA VAL A 88 -12.26 10.75 -14.45
C VAL A 88 -11.37 11.19 -15.60
N SER A 89 -10.06 10.98 -15.49
CA SER A 89 -9.12 11.34 -16.57
C SER A 89 -9.40 10.58 -17.87
N LEU A 90 -9.80 9.31 -17.79
CA LEU A 90 -10.16 8.50 -18.95
C LEU A 90 -11.47 8.98 -19.60
N LEU A 91 -12.45 9.37 -18.80
CA LEU A 91 -13.71 9.94 -19.29
C LEU A 91 -13.50 11.28 -19.98
N ASP A 92 -12.72 12.19 -19.39
CA ASP A 92 -12.37 13.48 -19.99
C ASP A 92 -11.63 13.32 -21.32
N ALA A 93 -10.68 12.37 -21.37
CA ALA A 93 -9.98 12.03 -22.60
C ALA A 93 -10.94 11.50 -23.68
N GLN A 94 -11.92 10.67 -23.29
CA GLN A 94 -12.93 10.14 -24.21
C GLN A 94 -13.84 11.24 -24.76
N GLU A 95 -14.29 12.18 -23.92
CA GLU A 95 -15.08 13.34 -24.37
C GLU A 95 -14.31 14.22 -25.35
N GLY A 96 -13.04 14.50 -25.07
CA GLY A 96 -12.17 15.26 -25.99
C GLY A 96 -12.01 14.58 -27.35
N ILE A 97 -11.93 13.24 -27.38
CA ILE A 97 -11.89 12.47 -28.64
C ILE A 97 -13.20 12.62 -29.42
N TYR A 98 -14.36 12.52 -28.75
CA TYR A 98 -15.65 12.69 -29.39
C TYR A 98 -15.86 14.12 -29.93
N GLU A 99 -15.48 15.14 -29.16
CA GLU A 99 -15.57 16.53 -29.58
C GLU A 99 -14.69 16.81 -30.81
N TYR A 100 -13.44 16.31 -30.80
CA TYR A 100 -12.53 16.41 -31.93
C TYR A 100 -13.11 15.76 -33.19
N CYS A 101 -13.64 14.54 -33.08
CA CYS A 101 -14.23 13.79 -34.19
C CYS A 101 -15.45 14.51 -34.78
N ASN A 102 -16.34 15.03 -33.93
CA ASN A 102 -17.51 15.80 -34.36
C ASN A 102 -17.12 17.07 -35.10
N ASN A 103 -16.17 17.84 -34.56
CA ASN A 103 -15.71 19.10 -35.18
C ASN A 103 -15.01 18.89 -36.53
N HIS A 104 -14.42 17.72 -36.75
CA HIS A 104 -13.72 17.39 -38.00
C HIS A 104 -14.53 16.47 -38.93
N SER A 105 -15.82 16.21 -38.62
CA SER A 105 -16.69 15.27 -39.36
C SER A 105 -16.02 13.93 -39.65
N MET A 106 -15.26 13.43 -38.67
CA MET A 106 -14.46 12.22 -38.79
C MET A 106 -15.05 11.12 -37.91
N ASP A 107 -15.15 9.91 -38.42
CA ASP A 107 -15.58 8.76 -37.61
C ASP A 107 -14.50 8.43 -36.57
N VAL A 108 -14.90 8.18 -35.32
CA VAL A 108 -13.99 7.77 -34.24
C VAL A 108 -13.20 6.52 -34.62
N LYS A 109 -13.82 5.58 -35.35
CA LYS A 109 -13.17 4.38 -35.89
C LYS A 109 -12.08 4.73 -36.89
N ASP A 110 -12.27 5.77 -37.70
CA ASP A 110 -11.27 6.24 -38.65
C ASP A 110 -10.12 7.00 -37.98
N LEU A 111 -10.40 7.75 -36.89
CA LEU A 111 -9.36 8.36 -36.07
C LEU A 111 -8.49 7.30 -35.41
N LEU A 112 -9.10 6.32 -34.74
CA LEU A 112 -8.38 5.23 -34.09
C LEU A 112 -7.54 4.44 -35.10
N LYS A 113 -8.08 4.12 -36.29
CA LYS A 113 -7.31 3.46 -37.36
C LYS A 113 -6.15 4.32 -37.85
N LYS A 114 -6.29 5.65 -37.97
CA LYS A 114 -5.19 6.54 -38.35
C LYS A 114 -4.12 6.64 -37.26
N THR A 115 -4.51 6.76 -35.99
CA THR A 115 -3.57 6.91 -34.88
C THR A 115 -2.80 5.62 -34.61
N VAL A 116 -3.50 4.47 -34.64
CA VAL A 116 -2.88 3.14 -34.52
C VAL A 116 -1.94 2.88 -35.70
N ASN A 117 -2.35 3.16 -36.95
CA ASN A 117 -1.46 2.99 -38.11
C ASN A 117 -0.32 4.02 -38.15
N SER A 118 -0.47 5.20 -37.55
CA SER A 118 0.58 6.21 -37.41
C SER A 118 1.64 5.78 -36.39
N TRP A 119 1.23 5.16 -35.27
CA TRP A 119 2.17 4.56 -34.30
C TRP A 119 2.82 3.27 -34.80
N CYS A 120 2.25 2.62 -35.81
CA CYS A 120 2.84 1.48 -36.50
C CYS A 120 3.66 1.85 -37.76
N TYR A 121 3.82 3.13 -38.08
CA TYR A 121 4.64 3.58 -39.20
C TYR A 121 5.57 4.72 -38.76
N THR A 122 6.70 4.36 -38.15
CA THR A 122 7.92 5.19 -38.19
C THR A 122 8.84 4.67 -39.30
N PRO A 123 8.64 5.08 -40.57
CA PRO A 123 9.70 4.94 -41.55
C PRO A 123 10.73 6.02 -41.19
N TYR A 124 11.78 5.60 -40.50
CA TYR A 124 12.94 6.40 -40.11
C TYR A 124 12.71 7.43 -39.00
N GLY A 125 13.13 7.04 -37.80
CA GLY A 125 13.85 7.86 -36.83
C GLY A 125 13.41 9.31 -36.64
N GLU A 126 12.45 9.53 -35.74
CA GLU A 126 12.48 10.68 -34.85
C GLU A 126 11.92 10.24 -33.49
N ASP A 127 12.76 10.38 -32.47
CA ASP A 127 12.52 9.97 -31.09
C ASP A 127 11.38 10.79 -30.47
N ASN A 128 10.17 10.25 -30.38
CA ASN A 128 9.16 10.77 -29.45
C ASN A 128 9.50 10.28 -28.03
N LYS A 129 10.37 11.05 -27.38
CA LYS A 129 10.98 10.77 -26.06
C LYS A 129 10.19 11.28 -24.86
N ASP A 130 8.91 11.65 -25.00
CA ASP A 130 8.25 12.46 -23.97
C ASP A 130 7.26 11.74 -23.05
N ASN A 131 6.83 10.51 -23.34
CA ASN A 131 6.00 9.74 -22.41
C ASN A 131 6.62 8.37 -22.25
N GLY A 132 7.33 8.12 -21.14
CA GLY A 132 8.14 6.91 -20.85
C GLY A 132 7.37 5.59 -20.74
N TYR A 133 6.34 5.38 -21.56
CA TYR A 133 5.54 4.17 -21.66
C TYR A 133 5.23 3.85 -23.12
N ASN A 134 5.48 2.61 -23.53
CA ASN A 134 4.96 2.00 -24.74
C ASN A 134 3.71 1.19 -24.38
N PHE A 135 2.58 1.50 -25.01
CA PHE A 135 1.34 0.72 -24.87
C PHE A 135 1.17 -0.23 -26.05
N ILE A 136 1.05 -1.52 -25.78
CA ILE A 136 0.82 -2.56 -26.79
C ILE A 136 -0.64 -3.01 -26.71
N PHE A 137 -1.40 -2.74 -27.78
CA PHE A 137 -2.82 -3.08 -27.87
C PHE A 137 -3.03 -4.27 -28.83
N ASP A 138 -3.87 -5.23 -28.43
CA ASP A 138 -4.45 -6.21 -29.35
C ASP A 138 -5.93 -5.86 -29.57
N ILE A 139 -6.38 -5.89 -30.84
CA ILE A 139 -7.80 -5.87 -31.18
C ILE A 139 -8.33 -7.27 -30.90
N VAL A 140 -9.25 -7.39 -29.95
CA VAL A 140 -9.71 -8.71 -29.50
C VAL A 140 -10.98 -9.12 -30.24
N GLU A 141 -11.96 -8.22 -30.40
CA GLU A 141 -13.15 -8.49 -31.20
C GLU A 141 -13.67 -7.20 -31.87
N ASP A 142 -14.06 -7.32 -33.14
CA ASP A 142 -14.77 -6.30 -33.92
C ASP A 142 -16.08 -6.92 -34.40
N ASN A 143 -17.19 -6.52 -33.78
CA ASN A 143 -18.52 -7.03 -34.09
C ASN A 143 -19.35 -6.02 -34.92
N GLY A 144 -18.69 -5.03 -35.56
CA GLY A 144 -19.34 -4.05 -36.42
C GLY A 144 -19.97 -2.87 -35.67
N GLU A 145 -20.54 -3.09 -34.48
CA GLU A 145 -21.06 -2.04 -33.60
C GLU A 145 -19.98 -1.57 -32.62
N ASP A 146 -19.44 -2.47 -31.79
CA ASP A 146 -18.40 -2.18 -30.78
C ASP A 146 -17.03 -2.80 -31.16
N ILE A 147 -15.95 -2.10 -30.78
CA ILE A 147 -14.57 -2.64 -30.84
C ILE A 147 -14.06 -2.78 -29.42
N ILE A 148 -13.75 -4.01 -29.02
CA ILE A 148 -13.16 -4.30 -27.71
C ILE A 148 -11.65 -4.38 -27.87
N VAL A 149 -10.95 -3.38 -27.35
CA VAL A 149 -9.48 -3.35 -27.30
C VAL A 149 -9.03 -3.82 -25.93
N LYS A 150 -8.17 -4.83 -25.86
CA LYS A 150 -7.47 -5.19 -24.62
C LYS A 150 -6.05 -4.66 -24.69
N VAL A 151 -5.66 -3.94 -23.65
CA VAL A 151 -4.24 -3.62 -23.40
C VAL A 151 -3.56 -4.94 -23.06
N LYS A 152 -2.59 -5.33 -23.88
CA LYS A 152 -1.87 -6.60 -23.73
C LYS A 152 -0.68 -6.43 -22.80
N ASP A 153 0.05 -5.33 -22.96
CA ASP A 153 1.23 -5.03 -22.17
C ASP A 153 1.50 -3.52 -22.10
N ILE A 154 2.17 -3.10 -21.04
CA ILE A 154 2.61 -1.72 -20.82
C ILE A 154 4.10 -1.80 -20.49
N GLU A 155 4.95 -1.37 -21.43
CA GLU A 155 6.40 -1.35 -21.23
C GLU A 155 6.85 0.06 -20.82
N LEU A 156 7.67 0.14 -19.77
CA LEU A 156 8.34 1.39 -19.39
C LEU A 156 9.59 1.58 -20.26
N ILE A 157 9.79 2.78 -20.81
CA ILE A 157 11.00 3.14 -21.58
C ILE A 157 12.07 3.70 -20.63
#